data_AF-A0A517Q226-F1
#
_entry.id   AF-A0A517Q226-F1
#
_cell.length_a   1.000
_cell.length_b   1.000
_cell.length_c   1.000
_cell.angle_alpha   90.00
_cell.angle_beta   90.00
_cell.angle_gamma   90.00
#
_symmetry.space_group_name_H-M   'P 1'
#
loop_
_entity.id
_entity.type
_entity.pdbx_description
1 polymer ?
#
loop_
_entity_poly.entity_id
_entity_poly.type
_entity_poly.pdbx_seq_one_letter_code
_entity_poly.pdbx_strand_id
1 'polypeptide(L)'
;MQEPTPEMVTFYERRTHAHIERVRRNLSLLATEWDCGAELVARGEVHDASKFSSEERVPYIWLTEYHRCRWRNIPFTYPDGMEARVKAAIRHHLTTNRHHPEFHADPNEMTDVDLIEMVCDWTAMSEEFGQDGGSARGWAMKTIGDRVAFDDQKTRFVFEVIEQLDRLRGEEL
;
A
#
# COMPACT_ATOMS: atom_id res chain seq x y z
N MET A 1 20.92 -4.21 20.10
CA MET A 1 20.31 -4.39 18.77
C MET A 1 20.92 -3.35 17.85
N GLN A 2 21.20 -3.65 16.59
CA GLN A 2 21.78 -2.66 15.68
C GLN A 2 20.70 -1.65 15.25
N GLU A 3 20.96 -0.37 15.50
CA GLU A 3 20.07 0.71 15.07
C GLU A 3 20.24 1.01 13.56
N PRO A 4 19.17 1.43 12.86
CA PRO A 4 19.29 1.89 11.48
C PRO A 4 20.22 3.11 11.36
N THR A 5 20.90 3.25 10.23
CA THR A 5 21.73 4.43 9.97
C THR A 5 20.85 5.65 9.65
N PRO A 6 21.34 6.89 9.84
CA PRO A 6 20.60 8.10 9.45
C PRO A 6 20.19 8.12 7.98
N GLU A 7 20.99 7.51 7.09
CA GLU A 7 20.66 7.41 5.67
C GLU A 7 19.48 6.46 5.42
N MET A 8 19.45 5.30 6.10
CA MET A 8 18.32 4.37 6.02
C MET A 8 17.03 5.02 6.50
N VAL A 9 17.09 5.75 7.63
CA VAL A 9 15.95 6.51 8.17
C VAL A 9 15.48 7.53 7.13
N THR A 10 16.38 8.35 6.60
CA THR A 10 16.05 9.39 5.62
C THR A 10 15.42 8.80 4.34
N PHE A 11 15.95 7.67 3.88
CA PHE A 11 15.42 6.98 2.71
C PHE A 11 14.03 6.42 2.96
N TYR A 12 13.82 5.78 4.12
CA TYR A 12 12.53 5.29 4.57
C TYR A 12 11.49 6.41 4.64
N GLU A 13 11.79 7.51 5.34
CA GLU A 13 10.89 8.67 5.47
C GLU A 13 10.44 9.17 4.09
N ARG A 14 11.41 9.45 3.22
CA ARG A 14 11.13 10.01 1.90
C ARG A 14 10.26 9.06 1.06
N ARG A 15 10.57 7.76 1.06
CA ARG A 15 9.84 6.77 0.27
C ARG A 15 8.42 6.56 0.82
N THR A 16 8.28 6.39 2.13
CA THR A 16 6.98 6.17 2.78
C THR A 16 6.06 7.38 2.62
N HIS A 17 6.58 8.60 2.80
CA HIS A 17 5.79 9.81 2.53
C HIS A 17 5.41 9.95 1.06
N ALA A 18 6.30 9.61 0.12
CA ALA A 18 5.97 9.64 -1.30
C ALA A 18 4.88 8.61 -1.68
N HIS A 19 4.88 7.43 -1.06
CA HIS A 19 3.81 6.44 -1.20
C HIS A 19 2.48 6.98 -0.69
N ILE A 20 2.44 7.46 0.56
CA ILE A 20 1.23 8.03 1.19
C ILE A 20 0.66 9.17 0.34
N GLU A 21 1.52 10.05 -0.20
CA GLU A 21 1.06 11.15 -1.04
C GLU A 21 0.43 10.67 -2.36
N ARG A 22 0.97 9.61 -2.99
CA ARG A 22 0.35 9.01 -4.18
C ARG A 22 -1.02 8.42 -3.85
N VAL A 23 -1.13 7.69 -2.74
CA VAL A 23 -2.40 7.12 -2.29
C VAL A 23 -3.42 8.22 -2.00
N ARG A 24 -3.02 9.27 -1.26
CA ARG A 24 -3.88 10.42 -0.94
C ARG A 24 -4.36 11.15 -2.18
N ARG A 25 -3.49 11.37 -3.17
CA ARG A 25 -3.88 11.95 -4.47
C ARG A 25 -4.88 11.06 -5.20
N ASN A 26 -4.63 9.75 -5.29
CA ASN A 26 -5.52 8.80 -5.97
C ASN A 26 -6.90 8.73 -5.29
N LEU A 27 -6.93 8.74 -3.95
CA LEU A 27 -8.16 8.83 -3.17
C LEU A 27 -8.92 10.14 -3.41
N SER A 28 -8.19 11.25 -3.53
CA SER A 28 -8.79 12.58 -3.78
C SER A 28 -9.45 12.66 -5.16
N LEU A 29 -8.87 12.01 -6.18
CA LEU A 29 -9.48 11.90 -7.51
C LEU A 29 -10.81 11.14 -7.46
N LEU A 30 -10.85 10.03 -6.72
CA LEU A 30 -12.09 9.25 -6.57
C LEU A 30 -13.08 9.95 -5.64
N ALA A 31 -12.63 10.76 -4.69
CA ALA A 31 -13.53 11.43 -3.75
C ALA A 31 -14.55 12.37 -4.42
N THR A 32 -14.31 12.84 -5.64
CA THR A 32 -15.28 13.65 -6.40
C THR A 32 -16.36 12.83 -7.10
N GLU A 33 -16.16 11.53 -7.23
CA GLU A 33 -17.01 10.64 -8.02
C GLU A 33 -17.90 9.74 -7.18
N TRP A 34 -17.59 9.56 -5.89
CA TRP A 34 -18.25 8.63 -5.00
C TRP A 34 -18.92 9.34 -3.82
N ASP A 35 -20.11 8.88 -3.42
CA ASP A 35 -20.86 9.44 -2.29
C ASP A 35 -20.08 9.40 -0.96
N CYS A 36 -19.15 8.44 -0.82
CA CYS A 36 -18.26 8.30 0.32
C CYS A 36 -17.01 9.20 0.25
N GLY A 37 -16.97 10.19 -0.65
CA GLY A 37 -15.79 11.01 -0.91
C GLY A 37 -15.18 11.69 0.32
N ALA A 38 -16.00 12.17 1.25
CA ALA A 38 -15.50 12.74 2.49
C ALA A 38 -14.75 11.71 3.36
N GLU A 39 -15.20 10.45 3.39
CA GLU A 39 -14.50 9.37 4.08
C GLU A 39 -13.21 9.01 3.34
N LEU A 40 -13.20 8.97 2.00
CA LEU A 40 -12.00 8.71 1.20
C LEU A 40 -10.88 9.72 1.48
N VAL A 41 -11.21 11.01 1.54
CA VAL A 41 -10.24 12.06 1.90
C VAL A 41 -9.72 11.83 3.32
N ALA A 42 -10.61 11.54 4.28
CA ALA A 42 -10.21 11.27 5.66
C ALA A 42 -9.31 10.03 5.79
N ARG A 43 -9.55 8.97 5.01
CA ARG A 43 -8.70 7.77 4.93
C ARG A 43 -7.31 8.11 4.42
N GLY A 44 -7.21 8.95 3.39
CA GLY A 44 -5.92 9.38 2.83
C GLY A 44 -5.02 10.12 3.83
N GLU A 45 -5.60 10.86 4.77
CA GLU A 45 -4.84 11.59 5.81
C GLU A 45 -4.20 10.66 6.86
N VAL A 46 -4.74 9.45 7.04
CA VAL A 46 -4.25 8.47 8.04
C VAL A 46 -3.69 7.20 7.41
N HIS A 47 -3.69 7.11 6.07
CA HIS A 47 -3.18 5.96 5.34
C HIS A 47 -1.73 5.65 5.77
N ASP A 48 -1.49 4.39 6.12
CA ASP A 48 -0.18 3.89 6.56
C ASP A 48 0.46 4.61 7.76
N ALA A 49 -0.31 5.39 8.55
CA ALA A 49 0.19 6.07 9.74
C ALA A 49 0.82 5.09 10.75
N SER A 50 0.33 3.85 10.80
CA SER A 50 0.88 2.75 11.59
C SER A 50 2.35 2.47 11.31
N LYS A 51 2.88 2.76 10.11
CA LYS A 51 4.31 2.59 9.79
C LYS A 51 5.24 3.50 10.60
N PHE A 52 4.71 4.55 11.23
CA PHE A 52 5.47 5.46 12.11
C PHE A 52 5.35 5.10 13.59
N SER A 53 4.58 4.07 13.93
CA SER A 53 4.44 3.53 15.30
C SER A 53 5.70 2.80 15.78
N SER A 54 5.76 2.52 17.08
CA SER A 54 6.90 1.81 17.68
C SER A 54 7.02 0.35 17.21
N GLU A 55 5.89 -0.22 16.80
CA GLU A 55 5.68 -1.60 16.36
C GLU A 55 6.27 -1.82 14.96
N GLU A 56 6.08 -0.85 14.07
CA GLU A 56 6.41 -0.99 12.65
C GLU A 56 7.67 -0.24 12.23
N ARG A 57 7.94 0.93 12.83
CA ARG A 57 8.88 1.89 12.27
C ARG A 57 10.28 1.33 12.04
N VAL A 58 10.91 0.82 13.09
CA VAL A 58 12.29 0.31 13.00
C VAL A 58 12.37 -0.88 12.03
N PRO A 59 11.51 -1.91 12.13
CA PRO A 59 11.50 -3.00 11.15
C PRO A 59 11.26 -2.54 9.71
N TYR A 60 10.35 -1.60 9.46
CA TYR A 60 10.09 -1.11 8.10
C TYR A 60 11.23 -0.28 7.52
N ILE A 61 12.03 0.42 8.35
CA ILE A 61 13.28 1.04 7.90
C ILE A 61 14.24 -0.05 7.37
N TRP A 62 14.42 -1.14 8.11
CA TRP A 62 15.26 -2.27 7.69
C TRP A 62 14.72 -2.97 6.44
N LEU A 63 13.41 -3.20 6.36
CA LEU A 63 12.76 -3.79 5.19
C LEU A 63 12.93 -2.92 3.94
N THR A 64 12.78 -1.61 4.12
CA THR A 64 12.96 -0.65 3.03
C THR A 64 14.41 -0.62 2.55
N GLU A 65 15.38 -0.72 3.46
CA GLU A 65 16.79 -0.85 3.11
C GLU A 65 17.09 -2.15 2.36
N TYR A 66 16.52 -3.28 2.82
CA TYR A 66 16.63 -4.56 2.13
C TYR A 66 16.18 -4.45 0.66
N HIS A 67 15.04 -3.81 0.41
CA HIS A 67 14.56 -3.57 -0.96
C HIS A 67 15.48 -2.62 -1.74
N ARG A 68 15.96 -1.54 -1.12
CA ARG A 68 16.90 -0.60 -1.75
C ARG A 68 18.20 -1.28 -2.18
N CYS A 69 18.78 -2.12 -1.31
CA CYS A 69 19.96 -2.91 -1.62
C CYS A 69 19.69 -3.90 -2.75
N ARG A 70 18.55 -4.61 -2.71
CA ARG A 70 18.15 -5.56 -3.76
C ARG A 70 18.04 -4.88 -5.13
N TRP A 71 17.41 -3.71 -5.23
CA TRP A 71 17.31 -2.98 -6.51
C TRP A 71 18.68 -2.55 -7.07
N ARG A 72 19.65 -2.33 -6.19
CA ARG A 72 21.01 -1.94 -6.55
C ARG A 72 21.97 -3.11 -6.69
N ASN A 73 21.48 -4.36 -6.57
CA ASN A 73 22.30 -5.58 -6.53
C ASN A 73 23.40 -5.53 -5.45
N ILE A 74 23.12 -4.91 -4.31
CA ILE A 74 24.02 -4.84 -3.16
C ILE A 74 23.66 -5.99 -2.20
N PRO A 75 24.62 -6.86 -1.81
CA PRO A 75 24.38 -7.87 -0.79
C PRO A 75 23.94 -7.24 0.53
N PHE A 76 22.95 -7.85 1.16
CA PHE A 76 22.38 -7.34 2.41
C PHE A 76 22.01 -8.50 3.32
N THR A 77 22.21 -8.32 4.62
CA THR A 77 21.79 -9.27 5.65
C THR A 77 21.21 -8.48 6.82
N TYR A 78 20.07 -8.91 7.30
CA TYR A 78 19.46 -8.33 8.50
C TYR A 78 20.35 -8.56 9.73
N PRO A 79 20.39 -7.61 10.68
CA PRO A 79 20.94 -7.88 12.01
C PRO A 79 20.20 -9.02 12.71
N ASP A 80 20.87 -9.67 13.66
CA ASP A 80 20.29 -10.78 14.44
C ASP A 80 18.91 -10.42 15.01
N GLY A 81 17.93 -11.29 14.76
CA GLY A 81 16.54 -11.15 15.20
C GLY A 81 15.70 -10.12 14.43
N MET A 82 16.29 -9.31 13.54
CA MET A 82 15.55 -8.28 12.82
C MET A 82 14.56 -8.86 11.79
N GLU A 83 14.89 -9.98 11.15
CA GLU A 83 13.97 -10.63 10.20
C GLU A 83 12.64 -11.02 10.88
N ALA A 84 12.69 -11.55 12.11
CA ALA A 84 11.49 -11.89 12.87
C ALA A 84 10.67 -10.63 13.22
N ARG A 85 11.33 -9.52 13.55
CA ARG A 85 10.66 -8.23 13.80
C ARG A 85 10.02 -7.65 12.53
N VAL A 86 10.69 -7.78 11.38
CA VAL A 86 10.14 -7.40 10.07
C VAL A 86 8.87 -8.19 9.77
N LYS A 87 8.89 -9.52 9.96
CA LYS A 87 7.69 -10.35 9.80
C LYS A 87 6.56 -9.94 10.75
N ALA A 88 6.88 -9.64 12.01
CA ALA A 88 5.90 -9.16 12.98
C ALA A 88 5.30 -7.80 12.60
N ALA A 89 6.12 -6.86 12.13
CA ALA A 89 5.69 -5.54 11.67
C ALA A 89 4.80 -5.63 10.41
N ILE A 90 5.17 -6.45 9.43
CA ILE A 90 4.32 -6.70 8.25
C ILE A 90 2.97 -7.25 8.69
N ARG A 91 2.95 -8.23 9.60
CA ARG A 91 1.69 -8.76 10.13
C ARG A 91 0.87 -7.69 10.83
N HIS A 92 1.49 -6.90 11.72
CA HIS A 92 0.83 -5.80 12.41
C HIS A 92 0.19 -4.82 11.42
N HIS A 93 0.93 -4.44 10.37
CA HIS A 93 0.46 -3.55 9.32
C HIS A 93 -0.76 -4.12 8.58
N LEU A 94 -0.66 -5.36 8.11
CA LEU A 94 -1.74 -6.04 7.37
C LEU A 94 -3.00 -6.24 8.23
N THR A 95 -2.86 -6.47 9.54
CA THR A 95 -4.00 -6.73 10.43
C THR A 95 -4.53 -5.48 11.15
N THR A 96 -3.93 -4.30 10.96
CA THR A 96 -4.33 -3.05 11.63
C THR A 96 -4.95 -2.04 10.67
N ASN A 97 -4.56 -2.05 9.39
CA ASN A 97 -5.07 -1.12 8.40
C ASN A 97 -6.14 -1.79 7.53
N ARG A 98 -7.35 -1.21 7.51
CA ARG A 98 -8.55 -1.81 6.92
C ARG A 98 -8.51 -2.00 5.40
N HIS A 99 -7.63 -1.29 4.69
CA HIS A 99 -7.45 -1.47 3.25
C HIS A 99 -6.72 -2.78 2.91
N HIS A 100 -6.12 -3.46 3.89
CA HIS A 100 -5.57 -4.80 3.69
C HIS A 100 -6.65 -5.86 3.94
N PRO A 101 -6.81 -6.83 3.03
CA PRO A 101 -7.73 -7.95 3.21
C PRO A 101 -7.56 -8.71 4.53
N GLU A 102 -6.33 -8.84 5.03
CA GLU A 102 -5.98 -9.55 6.27
C GLU A 102 -6.46 -8.85 7.56
N PHE A 103 -6.92 -7.61 7.48
CA PHE A 103 -7.63 -6.95 8.58
C PHE A 103 -8.98 -7.63 8.85
N HIS A 104 -9.61 -8.16 7.80
CA HIS A 104 -10.98 -8.69 7.84
C HIS A 104 -10.97 -10.20 8.10
N ALA A 105 -12.04 -10.70 8.72
CA ALA A 105 -12.18 -12.14 8.93
C ALA A 105 -12.42 -12.87 7.60
N ASP A 106 -13.16 -12.22 6.69
CA ASP A 106 -13.31 -12.59 5.29
C ASP A 106 -13.03 -11.35 4.42
N PRO A 107 -12.17 -11.42 3.38
CA PRO A 107 -11.92 -10.30 2.48
C PRO A 107 -13.20 -9.74 1.83
N ASN A 108 -14.27 -10.52 1.72
CA ASN A 108 -15.55 -10.06 1.19
C ASN A 108 -16.33 -9.13 2.14
N GLU A 109 -15.87 -8.97 3.39
CA GLU A 109 -16.42 -7.99 4.35
C GLU A 109 -15.84 -6.58 4.17
N MET A 110 -14.81 -6.41 3.34
CA MET A 110 -14.26 -5.08 3.01
C MET A 110 -15.37 -4.16 2.50
N THR A 111 -15.47 -2.95 3.04
CA THR A 111 -16.42 -1.95 2.53
C THR A 111 -15.96 -1.39 1.19
N ASP A 112 -16.83 -0.68 0.49
CA ASP A 112 -16.47 0.00 -0.76
C ASP A 112 -15.31 0.99 -0.54
N VAL A 113 -15.31 1.70 0.61
CA VAL A 113 -14.21 2.58 1.02
C VAL A 113 -12.90 1.81 1.22
N ASP A 114 -12.94 0.64 1.86
CA ASP A 114 -11.75 -0.18 2.09
C ASP A 114 -11.16 -0.69 0.75
N LEU A 115 -12.02 -1.09 -0.20
CA LEU A 115 -11.60 -1.55 -1.52
C LEU A 115 -11.07 -0.41 -2.39
N ILE A 116 -11.68 0.77 -2.32
CA ILE A 116 -11.17 1.95 -3.02
C ILE A 116 -9.78 2.33 -2.50
N GLU A 117 -9.60 2.37 -1.18
CA GLU A 117 -8.29 2.62 -0.56
C GLU A 117 -7.24 1.58 -0.97
N MET A 118 -7.61 0.29 -1.00
CA MET A 118 -6.76 -0.80 -1.47
C MET A 118 -6.33 -0.62 -2.94
N VAL A 119 -7.26 -0.23 -3.82
CA VAL A 119 -6.94 0.05 -5.22
C VAL A 119 -5.98 1.24 -5.33
N CYS A 120 -6.18 2.30 -4.55
CA CYS A 120 -5.28 3.45 -4.52
C CYS A 120 -3.87 3.07 -4.02
N ASP A 121 -3.75 2.20 -3.01
CA ASP A 121 -2.49 1.64 -2.51
C ASP A 121 -1.74 0.85 -3.59
N TRP A 122 -2.44 -0.07 -4.26
CA TRP A 122 -1.85 -0.86 -5.35
C TRP A 122 -1.43 0.01 -6.53
N THR A 123 -2.23 1.03 -6.85
CA THR A 123 -1.93 2.00 -7.92
C THR A 123 -0.67 2.79 -7.56
N ALA A 124 -0.55 3.30 -6.33
CA ALA A 124 0.62 4.04 -5.87
C ALA A 124 1.93 3.22 -5.98
N MET A 125 1.85 1.91 -5.77
CA MET A 125 2.98 0.99 -5.97
C MET A 125 3.32 0.81 -7.45
N SER A 126 2.33 0.65 -8.33
CA SER A 126 2.54 0.61 -9.79
C SER A 126 3.17 1.90 -10.31
N GLU A 127 2.73 3.06 -9.80
CA GLU A 127 3.29 4.37 -10.12
C GLU A 127 4.76 4.49 -9.68
N GLU A 128 5.11 4.03 -8.47
CA GLU A 128 6.49 4.06 -7.98
C GLU A 128 7.44 3.28 -8.88
N PHE A 129 7.01 2.11 -9.37
CA PHE A 129 7.85 1.23 -10.16
C PHE A 129 7.73 1.43 -11.68
N GLY A 130 6.87 2.35 -12.14
CA GLY A 130 6.60 2.54 -13.56
C GLY A 130 6.05 1.29 -14.24
N GLN A 131 5.26 0.50 -13.50
CA GLN A 131 4.68 -0.75 -13.99
C GLN A 131 3.29 -0.51 -14.56
N ASP A 132 2.96 -1.18 -15.66
CA ASP A 132 1.61 -1.17 -16.25
C ASP A 132 1.02 0.24 -16.45
N GLY A 133 1.85 1.23 -16.79
CA GLY A 133 1.43 2.64 -16.96
C GLY A 133 0.97 3.32 -15.65
N GLY A 134 1.32 2.75 -14.50
CA GLY A 134 0.86 3.18 -13.19
C GLY A 134 -0.49 2.58 -12.78
N SER A 135 -1.09 1.69 -13.58
CA SER A 135 -2.36 1.02 -13.25
C SER A 135 -2.15 -0.15 -12.28
N ALA A 136 -3.10 -0.35 -11.36
CA ALA A 136 -3.15 -1.52 -10.49
C ALA A 136 -3.64 -2.79 -11.22
N ARG A 137 -4.13 -2.70 -12.47
CA ARG A 137 -4.80 -3.79 -13.17
C ARG A 137 -3.97 -5.08 -13.23
N GLY A 138 -2.69 -4.97 -13.62
CA GLY A 138 -1.81 -6.13 -13.74
C GLY A 138 -1.51 -6.79 -12.39
N TRP A 139 -1.49 -6.02 -11.30
CA TRP A 139 -1.37 -6.55 -9.94
C TRP A 139 -2.66 -7.23 -9.47
N ALA A 140 -3.82 -6.60 -9.71
CA ALA A 140 -5.12 -7.17 -9.36
C ALA A 140 -5.34 -8.54 -10.04
N MET A 141 -5.04 -8.66 -11.34
CA MET A 141 -5.15 -9.93 -12.08
C MET A 141 -4.26 -11.05 -11.55
N LYS A 142 -3.14 -10.73 -10.90
CA LYS A 142 -2.23 -11.72 -10.31
C LYS A 142 -2.61 -12.10 -8.87
N THR A 143 -3.32 -11.22 -8.19
CA THR A 143 -3.53 -11.30 -6.74
C THR A 143 -4.93 -11.82 -6.41
N ILE A 144 -5.95 -11.36 -7.13
CA ILE A 144 -7.34 -11.80 -6.91
C ILE A 144 -7.48 -13.24 -7.40
N GLY A 145 -8.04 -14.10 -6.54
CA GLY A 145 -8.20 -15.54 -6.78
C GLY A 145 -6.97 -16.40 -6.43
N ASP A 146 -5.77 -15.80 -6.30
CA ASP A 146 -4.56 -16.49 -5.85
C ASP A 146 -4.26 -16.18 -4.37
N ARG A 147 -4.16 -14.89 -4.04
CA ARG A 147 -3.80 -14.41 -2.70
C ARG A 147 -4.96 -13.85 -1.94
N VAL A 148 -5.92 -13.24 -2.65
CA VAL A 148 -7.10 -12.61 -2.06
C VAL A 148 -8.35 -13.24 -2.68
N ALA A 149 -9.14 -13.92 -1.86
CA ALA A 149 -10.32 -14.67 -2.27
C ALA A 149 -11.58 -13.79 -2.31
N PHE A 150 -11.58 -12.77 -3.17
CA PHE A 150 -12.79 -12.00 -3.44
C PHE A 150 -13.80 -12.82 -4.25
N ASP A 151 -15.08 -12.62 -3.94
CA ASP A 151 -16.18 -13.11 -4.76
C ASP A 151 -16.32 -12.30 -6.05
N ASP A 152 -17.26 -12.69 -6.91
CA ASP A 152 -17.49 -12.05 -8.20
C ASP A 152 -17.91 -10.57 -8.07
N GLN A 153 -18.64 -10.23 -7.00
CA GLN A 153 -19.11 -8.86 -6.77
C GLN A 153 -17.94 -7.96 -6.38
N LYS A 154 -17.13 -8.38 -5.42
CA LYS A 154 -15.93 -7.67 -4.96
C LYS A 154 -14.89 -7.57 -6.07
N THR A 155 -14.69 -8.65 -6.82
CA THR A 155 -13.79 -8.66 -7.97
C THR A 155 -14.22 -7.64 -9.01
N ARG A 156 -15.50 -7.63 -9.41
CA ARG A 156 -16.03 -6.65 -10.36
C ARG A 156 -15.83 -5.23 -9.87
N PHE A 157 -16.20 -4.96 -8.61
CA PHE A 157 -16.05 -3.64 -8.01
C PHE A 157 -14.60 -3.14 -8.04
N VAL A 158 -13.63 -3.99 -7.67
CA VAL A 158 -12.20 -3.62 -7.72
C VAL A 158 -11.78 -3.24 -9.14
N PHE A 159 -12.17 -3.99 -10.16
CA PHE A 159 -11.84 -3.63 -11.55
C PHE A 159 -12.55 -2.36 -12.04
N GLU A 160 -13.79 -2.11 -11.62
CA GLU A 160 -14.51 -0.86 -11.91
C GLU A 160 -13.78 0.35 -11.33
N VAL A 161 -13.34 0.28 -10.07
CA VAL A 161 -12.56 1.36 -9.42
C VAL A 161 -11.22 1.57 -10.12
N ILE A 162 -10.52 0.49 -10.51
CA ILE A 162 -9.26 0.60 -11.27
C ILE A 162 -9.51 1.34 -12.60
N GLU A 163 -10.53 0.94 -13.36
CA GLU A 163 -10.83 1.56 -14.65
C GLU A 163 -11.22 3.05 -14.51
N GLN A 164 -11.97 3.40 -13.46
CA GLN A 164 -12.30 4.80 -13.18
C GLN A 164 -11.09 5.62 -12.78
N LEU A 165 -10.23 5.11 -11.89
CA LEU A 165 -9.02 5.80 -11.45
C LEU A 165 -8.04 5.98 -12.61
N ASP A 166 -7.86 4.97 -13.46
CA ASP A 166 -7.01 5.06 -14.65
C ASP A 166 -7.51 6.15 -15.61
N ARG A 167 -8.83 6.29 -15.80
CA ARG A 167 -9.42 7.37 -16.60
C ARG A 167 -9.14 8.74 -15.99
N LEU A 168 -9.43 8.95 -14.70
CA LEU A 168 -9.23 10.23 -14.01
C LEU A 168 -7.77 10.69 -14.04
N ARG A 169 -6.83 9.76 -13.81
CA ARG A 169 -5.39 10.05 -13.88
C ARG A 169 -4.93 10.42 -15.30
N GLY A 170 -5.60 9.90 -16.33
CA GLY A 170 -5.35 10.26 -17.73
C GLY A 170 -5.88 11.64 -18.13
N GLU A 171 -6.89 12.17 -17.42
CA GLU A 171 -7.45 13.50 -17.66
C GLU A 171 -6.60 14.62 -17.01
N GLU A 172 -5.75 14.29 -16.04
CA GLU A 172 -4.81 15.24 -15.40
C GLU A 172 -3.48 15.45 -16.16
N LEU A 173 -3.15 14.57 -17.12
CA LEU A 173 -1.88 14.57 -17.89
C LEU A 173 -2.00 15.32 -19.23
#